data_AF-A0A969CW78-F1
#
_entry.id   AF-A0A969CW78-F1
#
_cell.length_a   1.000
_cell.length_b   1.000
_cell.length_c   1.000
_cell.angle_alpha   90.00
_cell.angle_beta   90.00
_cell.angle_gamma   90.00
#
_symmetry.space_group_name_H-M   'P 1'
#
loop_
_entity.id
_entity.type
_entity.pdbx_description
1 polymer ?
#
loop_
_entity_poly.entity_id
_entity_poly.type
_entity_poly.pdbx_seq_one_letter_code
_entity_poly.pdbx_strand_id
1 'polypeptide(L)'
;MSAKITHVRKWVVIGVGEILLSLFLIALAPVFLNSNRPIFGFLIWLFVPTLLGSSAGYVALKLTDARRARQIFIANFPEYSYLKSTDFLAVSSAQVTRYLSVLEAARKSSEFQQLDISLLALLQDLQK
;
A
#
# COMPACT_ATOMS: atom_id res chain seq x y z
N MET A 1 -1.67 1.92 -19.58
CA MET A 1 -2.52 0.91 -18.89
C MET A 1 -1.75 -0.35 -18.46
N SER A 2 -0.55 -0.63 -18.98
CA SER A 2 0.24 -1.85 -18.69
C SER A 2 0.97 -1.89 -17.33
N ALA A 3 1.25 -0.75 -16.68
CA ALA A 3 2.08 -0.69 -15.47
C ALA A 3 1.34 -1.00 -14.15
N LYS A 4 0.03 -0.70 -14.08
CA LYS A 4 -0.80 -0.98 -12.88
C LYS A 4 -1.00 -2.48 -12.66
N ILE A 5 -1.16 -3.24 -13.74
CA ILE A 5 -1.41 -4.69 -13.70
C ILE A 5 -0.17 -5.45 -13.21
N THR A 6 1.03 -5.01 -13.61
CA THR A 6 2.30 -5.61 -13.16
C THR A 6 2.57 -5.39 -11.68
N HIS A 7 2.21 -4.23 -11.13
CA HIS A 7 2.41 -3.95 -9.71
C HIS A 7 1.53 -4.82 -8.81
N VAL A 8 0.23 -4.91 -9.08
CA VAL A 8 -0.70 -5.76 -8.29
C VAL A 8 -0.28 -7.22 -8.41
N ARG A 9 0.06 -7.69 -9.61
CA ARG A 9 0.54 -9.06 -9.83
C ARG A 9 1.81 -9.37 -9.03
N LYS A 10 2.77 -8.44 -8.95
CA LYS A 10 3.98 -8.60 -8.15
C LYS A 10 3.66 -8.78 -6.66
N TRP A 11 2.79 -7.94 -6.10
CA TRP A 11 2.37 -8.04 -4.71
C TRP A 11 1.62 -9.34 -4.40
N VAL A 12 0.76 -9.79 -5.33
CA VAL A 12 0.06 -11.09 -5.19
C VAL A 12 1.06 -12.24 -5.22
N VAL A 13 2.03 -12.25 -6.12
CA VAL A 13 3.06 -13.30 -6.20
C VAL A 13 3.91 -13.32 -4.93
N ILE A 14 4.29 -12.15 -4.39
CA ILE A 14 5.03 -12.06 -3.13
C ILE A 14 4.20 -12.63 -1.98
N GLY A 15 2.93 -12.21 -1.85
CA GLY A 15 2.05 -12.70 -0.78
C GLY A 15 1.78 -14.20 -0.86
N VAL A 16 1.54 -14.75 -2.05
CA VAL A 16 1.40 -16.20 -2.25
C VAL A 16 2.71 -16.92 -1.92
N GLY A 17 3.85 -16.36 -2.32
CA GLY A 17 5.17 -16.89 -1.96
C GLY A 17 5.43 -16.91 -0.45
N GLU A 18 5.09 -15.84 0.27
CA GLU A 18 5.18 -15.75 1.74
C GLU A 18 4.32 -16.82 2.41
N ILE A 19 3.09 -17.03 1.94
CA ILE A 19 2.19 -18.06 2.49
C ILE A 19 2.75 -19.46 2.25
N LEU A 20 3.19 -19.77 1.02
CA LEU A 20 3.73 -21.09 0.69
C LEU A 20 5.02 -21.38 1.46
N LEU A 21 5.90 -20.39 1.60
CA LEU A 21 7.12 -20.51 2.40
C LEU A 21 6.79 -20.71 3.89
N SER A 22 5.81 -19.96 4.40
CA SER A 22 5.34 -20.08 5.79
C SER A 22 4.77 -21.47 6.08
N LEU A 23 3.94 -22.01 5.19
CA LEU A 23 3.38 -23.36 5.30
C LEU A 23 4.49 -24.42 5.27
N PHE A 24 5.46 -24.27 4.37
CA PHE A 24 6.61 -25.18 4.28
C PHE A 24 7.44 -25.17 5.57
N LEU A 25 7.74 -23.99 6.11
CA LEU A 25 8.50 -23.85 7.36
C LEU A 25 7.74 -24.44 8.55
N ILE A 26 6.44 -24.15 8.69
CA ILE A 26 5.60 -24.74 9.74
C ILE A 26 5.58 -26.26 9.63
N ALA A 27 5.46 -26.82 8.42
CA ALA A 27 5.48 -28.27 8.21
C ALA A 27 6.81 -28.91 8.62
N LEU A 28 7.93 -28.18 8.53
CA LEU A 28 9.26 -28.65 8.90
C LEU A 28 9.59 -28.43 10.38
N ALA A 29 8.87 -27.54 11.07
CA ALA A 29 9.11 -27.23 12.48
C ALA A 29 9.05 -28.45 13.42
N PRO A 30 8.08 -29.40 13.29
CA PRO A 30 8.03 -30.60 14.13
C PRO A 30 9.28 -31.49 14.02
N VAL A 31 9.90 -31.56 12.84
CA VAL A 31 11.13 -32.34 12.61
C VAL A 31 12.26 -31.81 13.49
N PHE A 32 12.40 -30.48 13.58
CA PHE A 32 13.40 -29.86 14.43
C PHE A 32 13.02 -29.91 15.91
N LEU A 33 11.75 -29.71 16.25
CA LEU A 33 11.26 -29.79 17.64
C LEU A 33 11.51 -31.16 18.26
N ASN A 34 11.41 -32.23 17.47
CA ASN A 34 11.66 -33.61 17.92
C ASN A 34 13.10 -34.09 17.64
N SER A 35 14.03 -33.18 17.34
CA SER A 35 15.44 -33.50 17.06
C SER A 35 16.36 -33.08 18.20
N ASN A 36 17.66 -33.38 18.05
CA ASN A 36 18.72 -32.89 18.95
C ASN A 36 18.90 -31.36 18.91
N ARG A 37 18.15 -30.63 18.07
CA ARG A 37 18.19 -29.16 17.99
C ARG A 37 16.78 -28.54 17.99
N PRO A 38 16.03 -28.64 19.10
CA PRO A 38 14.65 -28.14 19.21
C PRO A 38 14.53 -26.62 19.05
N ILE A 39 15.62 -25.89 19.32
CA ILE A 39 15.70 -24.43 19.20
C ILE A 39 15.32 -23.97 17.78
N PHE A 40 15.73 -24.68 16.74
CA PHE A 40 15.36 -24.30 15.36
C PHE A 40 13.85 -24.42 15.10
N GLY A 41 13.21 -25.46 15.66
CA GLY A 41 11.77 -25.62 15.57
C GLY A 41 11.03 -24.49 16.29
N PHE A 42 11.50 -24.08 17.47
CA PHE A 42 10.94 -22.96 18.22
C PHE A 42 11.13 -21.62 17.50
N LEU A 43 12.31 -21.39 16.90
CA LEU A 43 12.58 -20.20 16.09
C LEU A 43 11.64 -20.10 14.89
N ILE A 44 11.41 -21.21 14.17
CA ILE A 44 10.44 -21.23 13.07
C ILE A 44 9.03 -20.89 13.59
N TRP A 45 8.65 -21.45 14.74
CA TRP A 45 7.35 -21.25 15.35
C TRP A 45 7.10 -19.79 15.77
N LEU A 46 8.14 -19.06 16.19
CA LEU A 46 8.05 -17.61 16.47
C LEU A 46 8.15 -16.76 15.20
N PHE A 47 9.03 -17.12 14.28
CA PHE A 47 9.34 -16.32 13.11
C PHE A 47 8.17 -16.24 12.13
N VAL A 48 7.53 -17.38 11.84
CA VAL A 48 6.45 -17.44 10.84
C VAL A 48 5.23 -16.58 11.23
N PRO A 49 4.67 -16.67 12.45
CA PRO A 49 3.57 -15.80 12.87
C PRO A 49 3.97 -14.31 12.90
N THR A 50 5.20 -14.00 13.29
CA THR A 50 5.70 -12.61 13.32
C THR A 50 5.81 -12.04 11.91
N LEU A 51 6.31 -12.82 10.96
CA LEU A 51 6.43 -12.43 9.56
C LEU A 51 5.05 -12.23 8.93
N LEU A 52 4.12 -13.17 9.12
CA LEU A 52 2.76 -13.05 8.60
C LEU A 52 2.00 -11.88 9.26
N GLY A 53 2.16 -11.70 10.58
CA GLY A 53 1.54 -10.62 11.34
C GLY A 53 2.04 -9.24 10.91
N SER A 54 3.36 -9.08 10.72
CA SER A 54 3.93 -7.83 10.22
C SER A 54 3.50 -7.52 8.78
N SER A 55 3.47 -8.52 7.90
CA SER A 55 2.98 -8.39 6.52
C SER A 55 1.50 -7.96 6.47
N ALA A 56 0.63 -8.63 7.24
CA ALA A 56 -0.77 -8.26 7.38
C ALA A 56 -0.96 -6.85 7.98
N GLY A 57 -0.19 -6.52 9.01
CA GLY A 57 -0.19 -5.20 9.64
C GLY A 57 0.20 -4.09 8.66
N TYR A 58 1.23 -4.32 7.84
CA TYR A 58 1.63 -3.38 6.79
C TYR A 58 0.52 -3.12 5.76
N VAL A 59 -0.15 -4.19 5.29
CA VAL A 59 -1.28 -4.07 4.37
C VAL A 59 -2.44 -3.30 5.01
N ALA A 60 -2.75 -3.57 6.27
CA ALA A 60 -3.77 -2.84 7.01
C ALA A 60 -3.44 -1.35 7.11
N LEU A 61 -2.20 -0.99 7.45
CA LEU A 61 -1.74 0.40 7.48
C LEU A 61 -1.88 1.08 6.11
N LYS A 62 -1.43 0.43 5.04
CA LYS A 62 -1.58 0.91 3.65
C LYS A 62 -3.05 1.14 3.28
N LEU A 63 -3.95 0.25 3.67
CA LEU A 63 -5.39 0.40 3.44
C LEU A 63 -5.98 1.57 4.22
N THR A 64 -5.57 1.76 5.48
CA THR A 64 -6.01 2.92 6.28
C THR A 64 -5.50 4.24 5.69
N ASP A 65 -4.26 4.26 5.21
CA ASP A 65 -3.67 5.45 4.59
C ASP A 65 -4.37 5.80 3.27
N ALA A 66 -4.66 4.80 2.43
CA ALA A 66 -5.41 4.98 1.19
C ALA A 66 -6.84 5.51 1.44
N ARG A 67 -7.51 5.05 2.52
CA ARG A 67 -8.81 5.59 2.94
C ARG A 67 -8.69 7.05 3.36
N ARG A 68 -7.67 7.42 4.13
CA ARG A 68 -7.41 8.82 4.52
C ARG A 68 -7.08 9.70 3.32
N ALA A 69 -6.22 9.24 2.42
CA ALA A 69 -5.87 9.93 1.17
C ALA A 69 -7.12 10.22 0.34
N ARG A 70 -8.02 9.24 0.18
CA ARG A 70 -9.32 9.41 -0.48
C ARG A 70 -10.18 10.46 0.21
N GLN A 71 -10.30 10.39 1.54
CA GLN A 71 -11.12 11.35 2.29
C GLN A 71 -10.62 12.79 2.11
N ILE A 72 -9.30 13.01 2.22
CA ILE A 72 -8.67 14.32 2.02
C ILE A 72 -8.90 14.80 0.58
N PHE A 73 -8.73 13.91 -0.41
CA PHE A 73 -8.92 14.27 -1.81
C PHE A 73 -10.40 14.65 -2.11
N ILE A 74 -11.36 13.84 -1.69
CA ILE A 74 -12.80 14.09 -1.94
C ILE A 74 -13.30 15.32 -1.19
N ALA A 75 -12.77 15.60 0.01
CA ALA A 75 -13.14 16.80 0.75
C ALA A 75 -12.79 18.09 -0.01
N ASN A 76 -11.73 18.06 -0.83
CA ASN A 76 -11.34 19.19 -1.68
C ASN A 76 -11.95 19.13 -3.08
N PHE A 77 -12.29 17.93 -3.57
CA PHE A 77 -12.84 17.69 -4.91
C PHE A 77 -13.99 16.68 -4.90
N PRO A 78 -15.20 17.10 -4.53
CA PRO A 78 -16.36 16.21 -4.39
C PRO A 78 -16.79 15.57 -5.73
N GLU A 79 -16.46 16.19 -6.87
CA GLU A 79 -16.76 15.68 -8.22
C GLU A 79 -16.11 14.32 -8.52
N TYR A 80 -15.05 13.94 -7.81
CA TYR A 80 -14.37 12.65 -7.94
C TYR A 80 -14.82 11.62 -6.91
N SER A 81 -15.99 11.80 -6.28
CA SER A 81 -16.51 10.87 -5.26
C SER A 81 -16.67 9.42 -5.73
N TYR A 82 -16.77 9.20 -7.04
CA TYR A 82 -16.83 7.88 -7.68
C TYR A 82 -15.54 7.06 -7.54
N LEU A 83 -14.39 7.69 -7.24
CA LEU A 83 -13.12 6.99 -7.02
C LEU A 83 -13.17 6.14 -5.75
N LYS A 84 -12.62 4.92 -5.83
CA LYS A 84 -12.60 3.97 -4.71
C LYS A 84 -11.29 4.09 -3.93
N SER A 85 -11.28 3.68 -2.66
CA SER A 85 -10.05 3.68 -1.85
C SER A 85 -8.94 2.81 -2.45
N THR A 86 -9.30 1.82 -3.27
CA THR A 86 -8.36 0.99 -4.03
C THR A 86 -7.53 1.81 -5.03
N ASP A 87 -8.10 2.89 -5.57
CA ASP A 87 -7.40 3.78 -6.52
C ASP A 87 -6.32 4.63 -5.82
N PHE A 88 -6.38 4.72 -4.49
CA PHE A 88 -5.42 5.46 -3.67
C PHE A 88 -4.38 4.53 -3.00
N LEU A 89 -4.35 3.23 -3.27
CA LEU A 89 -3.39 2.29 -2.64
C LEU A 89 -1.91 2.61 -2.93
N ALA A 90 -1.65 3.26 -4.06
CA ALA A 90 -0.32 3.70 -4.45
C ALA A 90 0.06 5.08 -3.89
N VAL A 91 -0.91 5.82 -3.34
CA VAL A 91 -0.74 7.24 -2.97
C VAL A 91 -0.82 7.38 -1.45
N SER A 92 0.14 8.07 -0.85
CA SER A 92 0.08 8.35 0.59
C SER A 92 -0.78 9.57 0.90
N SER A 93 -1.44 9.57 2.07
CA SER A 93 -2.21 10.75 2.50
C SER A 93 -1.34 12.00 2.60
N ALA A 94 -0.09 11.86 3.04
CA ALA A 94 0.88 12.95 3.11
C ALA A 94 1.22 13.54 1.74
N GLN A 95 1.35 12.70 0.70
CA GLN A 95 1.55 13.18 -0.68
C GLN A 95 0.35 13.97 -1.16
N VAL A 96 -0.88 13.48 -0.93
CA VAL A 96 -2.10 14.20 -1.30
C VAL A 96 -2.13 15.57 -0.63
N THR A 97 -1.89 15.65 0.69
CA THR A 97 -1.88 16.93 1.42
C THR A 97 -0.82 17.89 0.89
N ARG A 98 0.39 17.41 0.59
CA ARG A 98 1.47 18.24 0.06
C ARG A 98 1.09 18.81 -1.32
N TYR A 99 0.56 17.99 -2.21
CA TYR A 99 0.14 18.45 -3.53
C TYR A 99 -1.03 19.43 -3.47
N LEU A 100 -2.00 19.20 -2.59
CA LEU A 100 -3.09 20.14 -2.34
C LEU A 100 -2.56 21.51 -1.90
N SER A 101 -1.60 21.53 -0.98
CA SER A 101 -1.01 22.79 -0.50
C SER A 101 -0.27 23.56 -1.60
N VAL A 102 0.43 22.86 -2.50
CA VAL A 102 1.09 23.45 -3.66
C VAL A 102 0.07 24.01 -4.64
N LEU A 103 -1.02 23.27 -4.87
CA LEU A 103 -2.08 23.68 -5.80
C LEU A 103 -2.84 24.90 -5.25
N GLU A 104 -3.09 24.97 -3.94
CA GLU A 104 -3.69 26.14 -3.30
C GLU A 104 -2.76 27.37 -3.37
N ALA A 105 -1.45 27.17 -3.18
CA ALA A 105 -0.46 28.23 -3.33
C ALA A 105 -0.38 28.75 -4.78
N ALA A 106 -0.39 27.84 -5.76
CA ALA A 106 -0.40 28.20 -7.18
C ALA A 106 -1.68 28.95 -7.58
N ARG A 107 -2.84 28.55 -7.04
CA ARG A 107 -4.12 29.23 -7.32
C ARG A 107 -4.19 30.66 -6.77
N LYS A 108 -3.40 30.96 -5.73
CA LYS A 108 -3.29 32.31 -5.13
C LYS A 108 -2.36 33.23 -5.94
N SER A 109 -1.42 32.69 -6.71
CA SER A 109 -0.62 33.47 -7.66
C SER A 109 -1.40 33.74 -8.94
N SER A 110 -1.61 35.01 -9.27
CA SER A 110 -2.40 35.49 -10.42
C SER A 110 -1.92 35.00 -11.80
N GLU A 111 -0.73 34.42 -11.91
CA GLU A 111 -0.19 33.86 -13.15
C GLU A 111 -0.77 32.48 -13.54
N PHE A 112 -1.39 31.74 -12.61
CA PHE A 112 -1.75 30.34 -12.83
C PHE A 112 -3.24 30.08 -13.10
N GLN A 113 -4.05 31.12 -13.29
CA GLN A 113 -5.48 30.98 -13.63
C GLN A 113 -5.75 30.24 -14.96
N GLN A 114 -4.73 30.06 -15.81
CA GLN A 114 -4.84 29.38 -17.11
C GLN A 114 -4.33 27.93 -17.11
N LEU A 115 -3.70 27.45 -16.03
CA LEU A 115 -3.30 26.06 -15.93
C LEU A 115 -4.49 25.24 -15.45
N ASP A 116 -5.35 24.87 -16.41
CA ASP A 116 -6.38 23.85 -16.26
C ASP A 116 -5.69 22.47 -16.14
N ILE A 117 -4.92 22.30 -15.05
CA ILE A 117 -4.26 21.04 -14.73
C ILE A 117 -5.39 20.07 -14.45
N SER A 118 -5.66 19.19 -15.41
CA SER A 118 -6.58 18.07 -15.21
C SER A 118 -6.16 17.32 -13.95
N LEU A 119 -6.95 17.46 -12.88
CA LEU A 119 -6.61 16.94 -11.57
C LEU A 119 -6.54 15.41 -11.53
N LEU A 120 -7.20 14.77 -12.50
CA LEU A 120 -7.06 13.35 -12.80
C LEU A 120 -5.63 13.01 -13.25
N ALA A 121 -4.99 13.89 -14.02
CA ALA A 121 -3.59 13.75 -14.40
C ALA A 121 -2.67 13.86 -13.17
N LEU A 122 -3.03 14.68 -12.18
CA LEU A 122 -2.29 14.81 -10.92
C LEU A 122 -2.35 13.50 -10.11
N LEU A 123 -3.52 12.85 -10.07
CA LEU A 123 -3.70 11.55 -9.44
C LEU A 123 -2.97 10.43 -10.21
N GLN A 124 -2.90 10.52 -11.55
CA GLN A 124 -2.10 9.61 -12.38
C GLN A 124 -0.59 9.82 -12.20
N ASP A 125 -0.13 11.05 -12.01
CA ASP A 125 1.27 11.37 -11.79
C ASP A 125 1.73 10.92 -10.39
N LEU A 126 0.86 11.06 -9.38
CA LEU A 126 1.06 10.47 -8.05
C LEU A 126 1.10 8.93 -8.04
N GLN A 127 0.62 8.28 -9.11
CA GLN A 127 0.60 6.83 -9.27
C GLN A 127 1.76 6.29 -10.11
N LYS A 128 2.58 7.15 -10.72
CA LYS A 128 3.82 6.75 -11.43
C LYS A 128 4.94 6.45 -10.44
#